data_AF-A0A151T095-F1
#
_entry.id   AF-A0A151T095-F1
#
_cell.length_a   1.000
_cell.length_b   1.000
_cell.length_c   1.000
_cell.angle_alpha   90.00
_cell.angle_beta   90.00
_cell.angle_gamma   90.00
#
_symmetry.space_group_name_H-M   'P 1'
#
loop_
_entity.id
_entity.type
_entity.pdbx_description
1 polymer ?
#
loop_
_entity_poly.entity_id
_entity_poly.type
_entity_poly.pdbx_seq_one_letter_code
_entity_poly.pdbx_strand_id
1 'polypeptide(L)'
;MLSLFFLTIGLPEVTTLININHNLERVPTVVAFVESMTPTGKGNYTINLKDPTATIGASLHYKVKQHQQYGEDIVVRCVLILKQVIFVV
;
A
#
# COMPACT_ATOMS: atom_id res chain seq x y z
N MET A 1 -9.19 -11.72 -2.39
CA MET A 1 -9.38 -11.78 -0.92
C MET A 1 -8.53 -12.88 -0.30
N LEU A 2 -8.60 -14.13 -0.78
CA LEU A 2 -7.77 -15.25 -0.30
C LEU A 2 -6.25 -14.97 -0.34
N SER A 3 -5.76 -14.26 -1.37
CA SER A 3 -4.32 -13.95 -1.53
C SER A 3 -3.70 -13.13 -0.40
N LEU A 4 -4.41 -12.13 0.17
CA LEU A 4 -3.88 -11.35 1.29
C LEU A 4 -3.80 -12.19 2.57
N PHE A 5 -4.80 -13.05 2.81
CA PHE A 5 -4.88 -13.85 4.04
C PHE A 5 -3.67 -14.78 4.20
N PHE A 6 -3.15 -15.35 3.10
CA PHE A 6 -1.94 -16.17 3.17
C PHE A 6 -0.66 -15.37 3.41
N LEU A 7 -0.56 -14.14 2.87
CA LEU A 7 0.62 -13.28 3.05
C LEU A 7 0.76 -12.77 4.49
N THR A 8 -0.34 -12.68 5.23
CA THR A 8 -0.33 -12.23 6.64
C THR A 8 0.09 -13.33 7.62
N ILE A 9 0.07 -14.61 7.24
CA ILE A 9 0.34 -15.75 8.15
C ILE A 9 1.78 -15.78 8.71
N GLY A 10 2.71 -14.99 8.14
CA GLY A 10 4.09 -14.88 8.63
C GLY A 10 4.53 -13.46 9.02
N LEU A 11 3.62 -12.48 9.02
CA LEU A 11 3.96 -11.09 9.33
C LEU A 11 3.53 -10.76 10.77
N PRO A 12 4.47 -10.47 11.69
CA PRO A 12 4.09 -9.96 12.99
C PRO A 12 3.44 -8.59 12.82
N GLU A 13 2.29 -8.39 13.47
CA GLU A 13 1.68 -7.07 13.69
C GLU A 13 1.23 -6.34 12.40
N VAL A 14 0.33 -6.98 11.63
CA VAL A 14 -0.33 -6.35 10.48
C VAL A 14 -1.46 -5.45 10.97
N THR A 15 -1.35 -4.16 10.69
CA THR A 15 -2.41 -3.17 10.94
C THR A 15 -3.38 -3.13 9.75
N THR A 16 -4.67 -3.27 10.03
CA THR A 16 -5.73 -3.11 9.02
C THR A 16 -5.89 -1.65 8.64
N LEU A 17 -6.28 -1.37 7.39
CA LEU A 17 -6.39 -0.01 6.88
C LEU A 17 -7.39 0.83 7.68
N ILE A 18 -8.51 0.26 8.13
CA ILE A 18 -9.51 0.98 8.95
C ILE A 18 -8.98 1.43 10.32
N ASN A 19 -7.92 0.78 10.83
CA ASN A 19 -7.34 1.06 12.14
C ASN A 19 -6.08 1.95 12.07
N ILE A 20 -5.72 2.44 10.88
CA ILE A 20 -4.60 3.37 10.75
C ILE A 20 -5.00 4.70 11.39
N ASN A 21 -4.36 5.02 12.51
CA ASN A 21 -4.59 6.26 13.23
C ASN A 21 -4.02 7.46 12.46
N HIS A 22 -4.78 8.55 12.41
CA HIS A 22 -4.39 9.81 11.78
C HIS A 22 -3.44 10.68 12.64
N ASN A 23 -3.10 10.24 13.86
CA ASN A 23 -2.26 10.98 14.81
C ASN A 23 -0.73 10.96 14.48
N LEU A 24 -0.34 10.73 13.22
CA LEU A 24 1.06 10.64 12.76
C LEU A 24 1.90 9.51 13.40
N GLU A 25 1.27 8.60 14.14
CA GLU A 25 1.93 7.43 14.71
C GLU A 25 2.32 6.44 13.59
N ARG A 26 3.56 5.94 13.66
CA ARG A 26 4.05 4.94 12.70
C ARG A 26 3.42 3.59 12.99
N VAL A 27 2.66 3.07 12.03
CA VAL A 27 2.16 1.69 12.12
C VAL A 27 3.19 0.70 11.58
N PRO A 28 3.40 -0.48 12.23
CA PRO A 28 4.51 -1.38 11.89
C PRO A 28 4.45 -1.92 10.47
N THR A 29 3.32 -2.51 10.08
CA THR A 29 3.13 -3.16 8.77
C THR A 29 1.70 -2.98 8.28
N VAL A 30 1.53 -2.65 7.01
CA VAL A 30 0.25 -2.63 6.29
C VAL A 30 0.37 -3.54 5.07
N VAL A 31 -0.63 -4.40 4.87
CA VAL A 31 -0.72 -5.27 3.68
C VAL A 31 -1.98 -4.89 2.94
N ALA A 32 -1.83 -4.42 1.71
CA ALA A 32 -2.94 -3.97 0.88
C ALA A 32 -2.65 -4.25 -0.60
N PHE A 33 -3.68 -4.49 -1.41
CA PHE A 33 -3.50 -4.58 -2.85
C PHE A 33 -3.84 -3.26 -3.55
N VAL A 34 -3.21 -3.03 -4.70
CA VAL A 34 -3.48 -1.86 -5.54
C VAL A 34 -4.81 -2.08 -6.27
N GLU A 35 -5.87 -1.41 -5.83
CA GLU A 35 -7.21 -1.51 -6.44
C GLU A 35 -7.26 -0.77 -7.78
N SER A 36 -6.68 0.43 -7.82
CA SER A 36 -6.56 1.27 -9.02
C SER A 36 -5.26 2.09 -8.99
N MET A 37 -4.83 2.54 -10.15
CA MET A 37 -3.64 3.39 -10.33
C MET A 37 -3.88 4.35 -11.50
N THR A 38 -3.78 5.65 -11.22
CA THR A 38 -4.02 6.74 -12.18
C THR A 38 -2.78 7.61 -12.29
N PRO A 39 -2.18 7.78 -13.49
CA PRO A 39 -1.06 8.70 -13.68
C PRO A 39 -1.49 10.15 -13.39
N THR A 40 -0.71 10.90 -12.62
CA THR A 40 -0.98 12.31 -12.29
C THR A 40 -0.06 13.30 -13.01
N GLY A 41 1.06 12.81 -13.57
CA GLY A 41 2.06 13.60 -14.30
C GLY A 41 3.48 13.40 -13.76
N LYS A 42 4.49 13.69 -14.60
CA LYS A 42 5.93 13.47 -14.28
C LYS A 42 6.25 12.04 -13.79
N GLY A 43 5.48 11.06 -14.25
CA GLY A 43 5.62 9.65 -13.86
C GLY A 43 5.11 9.31 -12.45
N ASN A 44 4.42 10.23 -11.76
CA ASN A 44 3.76 9.92 -10.49
C ASN A 44 2.36 9.33 -10.73
N TYR A 45 1.86 8.62 -9.72
CA TYR A 45 0.54 8.00 -9.76
C TYR A 45 -0.23 8.29 -8.47
N THR A 46 -1.53 8.45 -8.57
CA THR A 46 -2.45 8.22 -7.46
C THR A 46 -2.84 6.76 -7.47
N ILE A 47 -2.76 6.10 -6.33
CA ILE A 47 -3.17 4.70 -6.16
C ILE A 47 -4.24 4.60 -5.09
N ASN A 48 -5.15 3.65 -5.25
CA ASN A 48 -6.04 3.23 -4.17
C ASN A 48 -5.54 1.90 -3.63
N LEU A 49 -5.23 1.86 -2.33
CA LEU A 49 -4.83 0.66 -1.61
C LEU A 49 -6.04 0.08 -0.89
N LYS A 50 -6.23 -1.23 -1.01
CA LYS A 50 -7.37 -1.92 -0.42
C LYS A 50 -6.96 -3.14 0.37
N ASP A 51 -7.56 -3.30 1.53
CA ASP A 51 -7.58 -4.53 2.30
C ASP A 51 -9.05 -4.95 2.52
N PRO A 52 -9.34 -6.07 3.22
CA PRO A 52 -10.72 -6.46 3.50
C PRO A 52 -11.53 -5.45 4.33
N THR A 53 -10.89 -4.46 4.97
CA THR A 53 -11.50 -3.54 5.92
C THR A 53 -11.79 -2.16 5.34
N ALA A 54 -10.94 -1.64 4.46
CA ALA A 54 -11.10 -0.32 3.86
C ALA A 54 -10.36 -0.17 2.52
N THR A 55 -10.65 0.94 1.84
CA THR A 55 -9.86 1.47 0.73
C THR A 55 -9.30 2.83 1.15
N ILE A 56 -8.00 3.06 0.96
CA ILE A 56 -7.34 4.35 1.19
C ILE A 56 -6.68 4.87 -0.09
N GLY A 57 -6.70 6.19 -0.29
CA GLY A 57 -5.94 6.84 -1.35
C GLY A 57 -4.48 7.06 -0.92
N ALA A 58 -3.54 6.91 -1.87
CA ALA A 58 -2.13 7.20 -1.65
C ALA A 58 -1.48 7.76 -2.92
N SER A 59 -0.33 8.43 -2.73
CA SER A 59 0.51 8.88 -3.84
C SER A 59 1.70 7.94 -4.02
N LEU A 60 1.93 7.49 -5.25
CA LEU A 60 3.10 6.72 -5.64
C LEU A 60 4.06 7.64 -6.40
N HIS A 61 5.20 7.92 -5.76
CA HIS A 61 6.25 8.74 -6.36
C HIS A 61 6.97 7.98 -7.49
N TYR A 62 7.29 8.66 -8.59
CA TYR A 62 7.85 8.05 -9.80
C TYR A 62 9.13 7.22 -9.53
N LYS A 63 9.98 7.65 -8.59
CA LYS A 63 11.20 6.92 -8.20
C LYS A 63 10.93 5.52 -7.64
N VAL A 64 9.80 5.32 -6.98
CA VAL A 64 9.40 3.99 -6.49
C VAL A 64 9.05 3.10 -7.68
N LYS A 65 8.33 3.65 -8.68
CA LYS A 65 7.98 2.95 -9.91
C LYS A 65 9.20 2.68 -10.81
N GLN A 66 10.26 3.46 -10.69
CA GLN A 66 11.55 3.26 -11.38
C GLN A 66 12.53 2.39 -10.59
N HIS A 67 12.17 1.91 -9.39
CA HIS A 67 13.07 1.10 -8.58
C HIS A 67 13.35 -0.22 -9.30
N GLN A 68 14.62 -0.54 -9.55
CA GLN A 68 15.03 -1.68 -10.38
C GLN A 68 14.46 -3.03 -9.89
N GLN A 69 14.30 -3.20 -8.58
CA GLN A 69 13.84 -4.47 -8.00
C GLN A 69 12.31 -4.64 -7.92
N TYR A 70 11.56 -3.55 -7.80
CA TYR A 70 10.13 -3.62 -7.45
C TYR A 70 9.24 -2.81 -8.39
N GLY A 71 9.83 -1.87 -9.14
CA GLY A 71 9.11 -0.90 -9.93
C GLY A 71 8.20 -1.55 -10.95
N GLU A 72 8.70 -2.56 -11.68
CA GLU A 72 7.92 -3.28 -12.69
C GLU A 72 6.72 -4.03 -12.08
N ASP A 73 6.89 -4.59 -10.88
CA ASP A 73 5.87 -5.38 -10.18
C ASP A 73 4.76 -4.55 -9.50
N ILE A 74 4.95 -3.24 -9.36
CA ILE A 74 3.93 -2.34 -8.78
C ILE A 74 2.85 -2.04 -9.83
N VAL A 75 1.87 -2.94 -9.97
CA VAL A 75 0.77 -2.84 -10.94
C VAL A 75 -0.59 -2.97 -10.26
N VAL A 76 -1.66 -2.63 -10.98
CA VAL A 76 -3.02 -2.88 -10.49
C VAL A 76 -3.18 -4.37 -10.17
N ARG A 77 -3.76 -4.68 -9.01
CA ARG A 77 -3.89 -6.00 -8.40
C ARG A 77 -2.64 -6.62 -7.79
N CYS A 78 -1.49 -5.93 -7.77
CA CYS A 78 -0.37 -6.39 -6.95
C CYS A 78 -0.65 -6.17 -5.46
N VAL A 79 0.00 -6.97 -4.60
CA VAL A 79 -0.04 -6.81 -3.14
C VAL A 79 1.22 -6.08 -2.69
N LEU A 80 1.04 -5.01 -1.91
CA LEU A 80 2.12 -4.27 -1.29
C LEU A 80 2.18 -4.61 0.20
N ILE A 81 3.40 -4.85 0.67
CA ILE A 81 3.72 -4.94 2.09
C ILE A 81 4.49 -3.66 2.43
N LEU A 82 3.81 -2.73 3.08
CA LEU A 82 4.37 -1.45 3.49
C LEU A 82 4.78 -1.54 4.95
N LYS A 83 5.99 -1.10 5.28
CA LYS A 83 6.51 -1.10 6.66
C LYS A 83 6.71 0.33 7.13
N GLN A 84 6.56 0.57 8.44
CA GLN A 84 6.79 1.87 9.08
C GLN A 84 5.95 2.98 8.43
N VAL A 85 4.66 2.72 8.28
CA VAL A 85 3.74 3.60 7.55
C VAL A 85 3.29 4.76 8.43
N ILE A 86 3.35 5.97 7.89
CA ILE A 86 2.73 7.17 8.47
C ILE A 86 1.56 7.56 7.59
N PHE A 87 0.41 7.82 8.18
CA PHE A 87 -0.71 8.44 7.49
C PHE A 87 -0.70 9.94 7.77
N VAL A 88 -0.73 10.75 6.71
CA VAL A 88 -0.81 12.20 6.78
C VAL A 88 -2.16 12.61 6.19
N VAL A 89 -2.94 13.36 6.96
CA VAL A 89 -4.22 13.95 6.53
C VAL A 89 -3.98 15.34 5.95
#